data_AF-Q6H042-F1
#
_entry.id   AF-Q6H042-F1
#
_cell.length_a   1.000
_cell.length_b   1.000
_cell.length_c   1.000
_cell.angle_alpha   90.00
_cell.angle_beta   90.00
_cell.angle_gamma   90.00
#
_symmetry.space_group_name_H-M   'P 1'
#
loop_
_entity.id
_entity.type
_entity.pdbx_description
1 polymer ?
#
loop_
_entity_poly.entity_id
_entity_poly.type
_entity_poly.pdbx_seq_one_letter_code
_entity_poly.pdbx_strand_id
1 'polypeptide(L)'
;MLSFFPTPYPDEILYSVFARYHARSGNTKPDETLQELFNSRNTIVRADLPYNLAFLIKNLPLLSPHTTESLIQKHTLYPMYAVFMPDRKSAILKYMKGEFGTHIYRGIGSLLHLPKYFRFCPKCLFENLHTFGQAYWHRLHQTPGVLVCTIHDVVLSDSIVPIWSNNWHQVGLASLENCPISNVARNYSDSTKELLRLIASDIEWLMTCDFKSLPSKELDWFHIQYIVLLMKRNLATLDRQVYEPGLRQKFLSFYGSEFLEALGINFGYNNINLFNILRLNREVFDPVMHLLMMRFLKNSPSTFFARKSKYKPFGKGPWLCLNPACENYLHFVVTKLVMLFNREVYSTYSYIKNPQGTFECDCGFKYSKSGVNLNKLDKFRFERIVTFGHLWEQKYLELNVVDRQHFQQTAQSLSFNYGNNPLNMLRKLEALWKSLNDSVGADCG
;
A
#
# COMPACT_ATOMS: atom_id res chain seq x y z
N MET A 1 21.67 -34.81 20.56
CA MET A 1 22.19 -33.43 20.60
C MET A 1 23.38 -33.36 19.66
N LEU A 2 23.46 -32.32 18.84
CA LEU A 2 24.47 -32.16 17.80
C LEU A 2 25.83 -31.82 18.42
N SER A 3 26.90 -32.29 17.79
CA SER A 3 28.29 -31.92 18.15
C SER A 3 28.63 -30.49 17.70
N PHE A 4 28.07 -30.04 16.57
CA PHE A 4 28.21 -28.68 16.07
C PHE A 4 26.97 -28.28 15.25
N PHE A 5 26.82 -26.98 15.01
CA PHE A 5 25.89 -26.43 14.02
C PHE A 5 26.55 -25.23 13.34
N PRO A 6 26.53 -25.10 12.00
CA PRO A 6 27.16 -23.98 11.33
C PRO A 6 26.56 -22.66 11.79
N THR A 7 27.42 -21.72 12.17
CA THR A 7 26.98 -20.35 12.39
C THR A 7 26.44 -19.78 11.07
N PRO A 8 25.19 -19.28 11.04
CA PRO A 8 24.63 -18.63 9.87
C PRO A 8 25.46 -17.38 9.48
N TYR A 9 25.74 -17.23 8.20
CA TYR A 9 26.38 -16.03 7.65
C TYR A 9 25.40 -14.86 7.52
N PRO A 10 25.88 -13.61 7.31
CA PRO A 10 25.02 -12.46 7.05
C PRO A 10 24.06 -12.72 5.89
N ASP A 11 22.77 -12.42 6.08
CA ASP A 11 21.68 -12.71 5.13
C ASP A 11 21.64 -14.15 4.59
N GLU A 12 22.20 -15.14 5.28
CA GLU A 12 22.10 -16.53 4.84
C GLU A 12 20.69 -17.10 5.09
N ILE A 13 20.10 -17.75 4.08
CA ILE A 13 18.81 -18.43 4.25
C ILE A 13 19.00 -19.75 5.02
N LEU A 14 18.04 -20.11 5.87
CA LEU A 14 18.18 -21.25 6.78
C LEU A 14 18.41 -22.59 6.05
N TYR A 15 17.83 -22.75 4.85
CA TYR A 15 18.14 -23.87 3.94
C TYR A 15 19.66 -24.04 3.74
N SER A 16 20.37 -22.94 3.47
CA SER A 16 21.81 -22.96 3.20
C SER A 16 22.60 -23.43 4.42
N VAL A 17 22.18 -23.03 5.62
CA VAL A 17 22.79 -23.48 6.87
C VAL A 17 22.66 -25.00 7.03
N PHE A 18 21.49 -25.56 6.72
CA PHE A 18 21.27 -27.01 6.75
C PHE A 18 22.10 -27.73 5.68
N ALA A 19 22.21 -27.16 4.49
CA ALA A 19 23.04 -27.73 3.43
C ALA A 19 24.52 -27.77 3.82
N ARG A 20 25.01 -26.71 4.47
CA ARG A 20 26.38 -26.67 5.03
C ARG A 20 26.57 -27.67 6.15
N TYR A 21 25.57 -27.84 7.03
CA TYR A 21 25.62 -28.84 8.08
C TYR A 21 25.72 -30.25 7.48
N HIS A 22 24.90 -30.58 6.49
CA HIS A 22 24.95 -31.86 5.78
C HIS A 22 26.35 -32.16 5.24
N ALA A 23 26.94 -31.20 4.51
CA ALA A 23 28.27 -31.37 3.95
C ALA A 23 29.37 -31.52 5.01
N ARG A 24 29.31 -30.72 6.09
CA ARG A 24 30.33 -30.72 7.15
C ARG A 24 30.22 -31.91 8.12
N SER A 25 29.02 -32.48 8.25
CA SER A 25 28.78 -33.67 9.10
C SER A 25 29.23 -34.96 8.44
N GLY A 26 29.53 -34.95 7.15
CA GLY A 26 29.91 -36.14 6.39
C GLY A 26 28.75 -37.10 6.13
N ASN A 27 27.51 -36.63 6.36
CA ASN A 27 26.31 -37.40 6.06
C ASN A 27 26.24 -37.68 4.56
N THR A 28 26.02 -38.95 4.20
CA THR A 28 25.90 -39.34 2.78
C THR A 28 24.46 -39.25 2.32
N LYS A 29 23.52 -39.46 3.24
CA LYS A 29 22.10 -39.43 2.94
C LYS A 29 21.42 -38.25 3.61
N PRO A 30 20.55 -37.54 2.88
CA PRO A 30 19.86 -36.40 3.44
C PRO A 30 18.92 -36.73 4.61
N ASP A 31 18.36 -37.94 4.67
CA ASP A 31 17.52 -38.38 5.80
C ASP A 31 18.30 -38.54 7.11
N GLU A 32 19.60 -38.87 7.06
CA GLU A 32 20.50 -38.89 8.22
C GLU A 32 20.62 -37.49 8.81
N THR A 33 20.85 -36.49 7.96
CA THR A 33 20.87 -35.08 8.39
C THR A 33 19.54 -34.62 8.97
N LEU A 34 18.41 -35.02 8.38
CA LEU A 34 17.09 -34.66 8.91
C LEU A 34 16.81 -35.34 10.27
N GLN A 35 17.27 -36.58 10.44
CA GLN A 35 17.21 -37.28 11.72
C GLN A 35 18.02 -36.54 12.79
N GLU A 36 19.21 -36.06 12.47
CA GLU A 36 20.04 -35.29 13.40
C GLU A 36 19.45 -33.91 13.73
N LEU A 37 19.01 -33.17 12.72
CA LEU A 37 18.51 -31.80 12.90
C LEU A 37 17.13 -31.77 13.56
N PHE A 38 16.22 -32.66 13.18
CA PHE A 38 14.80 -32.57 13.56
C PHE A 38 14.26 -33.79 14.31
N ASN A 39 15.08 -34.80 14.58
CA ASN A 39 14.64 -36.12 15.07
C ASN A 39 13.59 -36.78 14.16
N SER A 40 13.62 -36.48 12.86
CA SER A 40 12.68 -37.00 11.88
C SER A 40 13.29 -37.06 10.49
N ARG A 41 13.27 -38.24 9.88
CA ARG A 41 13.74 -38.50 8.49
C ARG A 41 12.85 -37.93 7.40
N ASN A 42 11.60 -37.59 7.73
CA ASN A 42 10.57 -37.18 6.77
C ASN A 42 10.26 -35.68 6.82
N THR A 43 11.07 -34.89 7.51
CA THR A 43 10.87 -33.44 7.59
C THR A 43 11.14 -32.80 6.24
N ILE A 44 10.13 -32.12 5.67
CA ILE A 44 10.32 -31.33 4.45
C ILE A 44 11.00 -30.02 4.86
N VAL A 45 12.19 -29.80 4.36
CA VAL A 45 12.92 -28.56 4.62
C VAL A 45 12.61 -27.57 3.51
N ARG A 46 12.14 -26.40 3.92
CA ARG A 46 11.66 -25.36 3.03
C ARG A 46 12.51 -24.11 3.13
N ALA A 47 12.80 -23.49 1.99
CA ALA A 47 13.58 -22.25 1.93
C ALA A 47 12.77 -21.02 2.38
N ASP A 48 11.45 -21.02 2.15
CA ASP A 48 10.55 -19.91 2.49
C ASP A 48 10.23 -19.85 3.99
N LEU A 49 9.27 -20.66 4.43
CA LEU A 49 8.70 -20.69 5.77
C LEU A 49 8.90 -22.10 6.35
N PRO A 50 10.12 -22.42 6.81
CA PRO A 50 10.42 -23.71 7.44
C PRO A 50 9.63 -23.87 8.74
N TYR A 51 9.44 -25.13 9.13
CA TYR A 51 8.70 -25.51 10.34
C TYR A 51 9.49 -26.52 11.19
N ASN A 52 8.93 -26.93 12.34
CA ASN A 52 9.62 -27.76 13.34
C ASN A 52 10.88 -27.11 13.95
N LEU A 53 11.00 -25.79 13.93
CA LEU A 53 12.22 -25.11 14.36
C LEU A 53 12.50 -25.22 15.87
N ALA A 54 11.47 -25.46 16.70
CA ALA A 54 11.70 -25.74 18.12
C ALA A 54 12.43 -27.07 18.34
N PHE A 55 12.23 -28.07 17.46
CA PHE A 55 12.97 -29.33 17.52
C PHE A 55 14.44 -29.13 17.15
N LEU A 56 14.70 -28.32 16.12
CA LEU A 56 16.06 -27.92 15.77
C LEU A 56 16.79 -27.32 16.98
N ILE A 57 16.20 -26.32 17.64
CA ILE A 57 16.82 -25.67 18.81
C ILE A 57 17.11 -26.67 19.94
N LYS A 58 16.20 -27.62 20.22
CA LYS A 58 16.42 -28.67 21.23
C LYS A 58 17.61 -29.58 20.88
N ASN A 59 17.90 -29.75 19.59
CA ASN A 59 19.00 -30.59 19.14
C ASN A 59 20.33 -29.85 19.06
N LEU A 60 20.34 -28.51 19.00
CA LEU A 60 21.58 -27.72 18.98
C LEU A 60 22.43 -27.94 20.24
N PRO A 61 23.75 -27.64 20.19
CA PRO A 61 24.60 -27.67 21.38
C PRO A 61 24.04 -26.80 22.52
N LEU A 62 24.20 -27.22 23.77
CA LEU A 62 23.64 -26.56 24.98
C LEU A 62 23.90 -25.05 25.06
N LEU A 63 25.07 -24.60 24.61
CA LEU A 63 25.49 -23.20 24.64
C LEU A 63 25.24 -22.45 23.31
N SER A 64 24.38 -22.99 22.46
CA SER A 64 24.01 -22.36 21.19
C SER A 64 23.30 -21.01 21.46
N PRO A 65 23.74 -19.91 20.82
CA PRO A 65 23.10 -18.60 20.98
C PRO A 65 21.80 -18.47 20.18
N HIS A 66 21.42 -19.51 19.42
CA HIS A 66 20.30 -19.45 18.50
C HIS A 66 18.97 -19.70 19.21
N THR A 67 18.02 -18.78 19.01
CA THR A 67 16.62 -18.97 19.40
C THR A 67 15.76 -19.20 18.17
N THR A 68 14.60 -19.82 18.37
CA THR A 68 13.65 -20.06 17.27
C THR A 68 13.22 -18.73 16.63
N GLU A 69 12.93 -17.73 17.45
CA GLU A 69 12.54 -16.38 17.00
C GLU A 69 13.65 -15.70 16.18
N SER A 70 14.90 -15.82 16.63
CA SER A 70 16.05 -15.24 15.92
C SER A 70 16.23 -15.87 14.55
N LEU A 71 16.16 -17.21 14.45
CA LEU A 71 16.25 -17.92 13.18
C LEU A 71 15.11 -17.54 12.23
N ILE A 72 13.87 -17.52 12.73
CA ILE A 72 12.69 -17.12 11.94
C ILE A 72 12.87 -15.71 11.38
N GLN A 73 13.28 -14.74 12.20
CA GLN A 73 13.37 -13.35 11.76
C GLN A 73 14.57 -13.06 10.85
N LYS A 74 15.72 -13.70 11.10
CA LYS A 74 16.98 -13.36 10.42
C LYS A 74 17.32 -14.27 9.23
N HIS A 75 16.79 -15.49 9.21
CA HIS A 75 17.20 -16.53 8.26
C HIS A 75 16.04 -17.18 7.51
N THR A 76 14.82 -16.64 7.58
CA THR A 76 13.66 -17.10 6.78
C THR A 76 12.96 -15.94 6.08
N LEU A 77 12.02 -16.26 5.18
CA LEU A 77 11.21 -15.25 4.49
C LEU A 77 10.00 -14.77 5.29
N TYR A 78 9.80 -15.25 6.53
CA TYR A 78 8.72 -14.82 7.42
C TYR A 78 8.56 -13.29 7.56
N PRO A 79 9.63 -12.49 7.71
CA PRO A 79 9.56 -11.02 7.76
C PRO A 79 8.69 -10.40 6.65
N MET A 80 8.87 -10.85 5.40
CA MET A 80 8.12 -10.35 4.24
C MET A 80 6.62 -10.61 4.35
N TYR A 81 6.23 -11.82 4.75
CA TYR A 81 4.82 -12.22 4.80
C TYR A 81 4.11 -11.70 6.05
N ALA A 82 4.82 -11.62 7.17
CA ALA A 82 4.23 -11.26 8.47
C ALA A 82 3.61 -9.85 8.48
N VAL A 83 4.10 -8.92 7.65
CA VAL A 83 3.57 -7.55 7.56
C VAL A 83 2.21 -7.49 6.87
N PHE A 84 2.01 -8.32 5.86
CA PHE A 84 0.79 -8.32 5.04
C PHE A 84 -0.23 -9.36 5.52
N MET A 85 0.07 -10.08 6.61
CA MET A 85 -0.76 -11.14 7.19
C MET A 85 -0.97 -10.95 8.71
N PRO A 86 -1.45 -9.80 9.19
CA PRO A 86 -1.52 -9.48 10.62
C PRO A 86 -2.31 -10.53 11.40
N ASP A 87 -3.45 -10.97 10.87
CA ASP A 87 -4.36 -11.92 11.55
C ASP A 87 -3.84 -13.36 11.56
N ARG A 88 -2.94 -13.70 10.61
CA ARG A 88 -2.35 -15.05 10.50
C ARG A 88 -0.96 -15.12 11.12
N LYS A 89 -0.36 -13.99 11.51
CA LYS A 89 1.01 -13.89 12.04
C LYS A 89 1.27 -14.86 13.20
N SER A 90 0.38 -14.88 14.19
CA SER A 90 0.51 -15.74 15.38
C SER A 90 0.41 -17.23 15.02
N ALA A 91 -0.52 -17.58 14.12
CA ALA A 91 -0.70 -18.94 13.63
C ALA A 91 0.51 -19.42 12.82
N ILE A 92 1.01 -18.60 11.87
CA ILE A 92 2.21 -18.90 11.08
C ILE A 92 3.40 -19.11 12.00
N LEU A 93 3.63 -18.20 12.97
CA LEU A 93 4.73 -18.35 13.92
C LEU A 93 4.61 -19.63 14.76
N LYS A 94 3.39 -19.99 15.19
CA LYS A 94 3.13 -21.25 15.92
C LYS A 94 3.48 -22.46 15.06
N TYR A 95 3.07 -22.47 13.79
CA TYR A 95 3.36 -23.58 12.88
C TYR A 95 4.83 -23.66 12.48
N MET A 96 5.55 -22.53 12.37
CA MET A 96 6.99 -22.54 12.13
C MET A 96 7.77 -23.11 13.33
N LYS A 97 7.28 -22.85 14.55
CA LYS A 97 7.88 -23.37 15.79
C LYS A 97 7.62 -24.86 16.00
N GLY A 98 6.37 -25.28 15.83
CA GLY A 98 5.89 -26.62 16.20
C GLY A 98 5.63 -27.53 15.01
N GLU A 99 4.83 -28.56 15.28
CA GLU A 99 4.35 -29.55 14.30
C GLU A 99 3.20 -28.97 13.45
N PHE A 100 2.77 -29.73 12.43
CA PHE A 100 1.75 -29.33 11.46
C PHE A 100 2.12 -28.12 10.59
N GLY A 101 3.41 -27.91 10.33
CA GLY A 101 3.91 -26.79 9.53
C GLY A 101 3.34 -26.69 8.11
N THR A 102 2.84 -27.80 7.54
CA THR A 102 2.10 -27.78 6.26
C THR A 102 0.85 -26.91 6.30
N HIS A 103 0.29 -26.63 7.49
CA HIS A 103 -0.84 -25.72 7.67
C HIS A 103 -0.50 -24.26 7.35
N ILE A 104 0.78 -23.87 7.40
CA ILE A 104 1.23 -22.53 6.97
C ILE A 104 0.70 -22.26 5.57
N TYR A 105 0.77 -23.25 4.68
CA TYR A 105 0.48 -23.11 3.25
C TYR A 105 -1.02 -23.15 2.92
N ARG A 106 -1.88 -23.49 3.89
CA ARG A 106 -3.33 -23.49 3.70
C ARG A 106 -3.83 -22.06 3.53
N GLY A 107 -4.22 -21.71 2.30
CA GLY A 107 -4.75 -20.39 1.98
C GLY A 107 -3.72 -19.27 1.82
N ILE A 108 -2.42 -19.58 1.78
CA ILE A 108 -1.35 -18.65 1.32
C ILE A 108 -0.40 -19.30 0.31
N GLY A 109 -0.49 -20.62 0.05
CA GLY A 109 0.43 -21.32 -0.84
C GLY A 109 0.48 -20.74 -2.26
N SER A 110 -0.63 -20.20 -2.75
CA SER A 110 -0.70 -19.50 -4.04
C SER A 110 0.03 -18.16 -4.07
N LEU A 111 0.43 -17.61 -2.91
CA LEU A 111 1.12 -16.32 -2.77
C LEU A 111 2.63 -16.49 -2.63
N LEU A 112 3.11 -17.73 -2.50
CA LEU A 112 4.52 -18.06 -2.36
C LEU A 112 5.12 -18.29 -3.75
N HIS A 113 5.30 -17.20 -4.49
CA HIS A 113 5.94 -17.20 -5.81
C HIS A 113 7.47 -17.23 -5.69
N LEU A 114 7.97 -18.28 -5.06
CA LEU A 114 9.40 -18.55 -5.04
C LEU A 114 9.92 -18.84 -6.47
N PRO A 115 11.20 -18.55 -6.75
CA PRO A 115 11.82 -18.94 -8.02
C PRO A 115 11.80 -20.46 -8.21
N LYS A 116 12.09 -20.96 -9.41
CA LYS A 116 12.21 -22.41 -9.64
C LYS A 116 13.51 -22.96 -9.06
N TYR A 117 14.59 -22.20 -9.20
CA TYR A 117 15.93 -22.52 -8.73
C TYR A 117 16.40 -21.48 -7.72
N PHE A 118 17.37 -21.84 -6.88
CA PHE A 118 18.03 -20.84 -6.04
C PHE A 118 18.71 -19.79 -6.93
N ARG A 119 18.55 -18.53 -6.56
CA ARG A 119 19.17 -17.40 -7.26
C ARG A 119 20.47 -16.98 -6.59
N PHE A 120 21.41 -16.51 -7.39
CA PHE A 120 22.67 -15.99 -6.90
C PHE A 120 23.15 -14.77 -7.70
N CYS A 121 23.99 -13.99 -7.05
CA CYS A 121 24.81 -12.97 -7.69
C CYS A 121 26.21 -13.55 -7.92
N PRO A 122 26.76 -13.54 -9.15
CA PRO A 122 28.12 -14.03 -9.41
C PRO A 122 29.18 -13.31 -8.57
N LYS A 123 29.04 -11.99 -8.34
CA LYS A 123 29.97 -11.22 -7.52
C LYS A 123 29.89 -11.62 -6.03
N CYS A 124 28.69 -11.73 -5.46
CA CYS A 124 28.52 -12.27 -4.10
C CYS A 124 29.10 -13.68 -3.96
N LEU A 125 28.98 -14.53 -4.99
CA LEU A 125 29.50 -15.89 -4.98
C LEU A 125 31.02 -15.87 -4.75
N PHE A 126 31.76 -15.08 -5.55
CA PHE A 126 33.21 -14.95 -5.42
C PHE A 126 33.64 -14.26 -4.13
N GLU A 127 32.97 -13.20 -3.71
CA GLU A 127 33.27 -12.50 -2.45
C GLU A 127 33.06 -13.42 -1.23
N ASN A 128 31.98 -14.21 -1.24
CA ASN A 128 31.71 -15.17 -0.18
C ASN A 128 32.77 -16.29 -0.14
N LEU A 129 33.16 -16.83 -1.30
CA LEU A 129 34.23 -17.82 -1.40
C LEU A 129 35.56 -17.27 -0.84
N HIS A 130 35.92 -16.04 -1.20
CA HIS A 130 37.13 -15.40 -0.71
C HIS A 130 37.08 -15.10 0.80
N THR A 131 35.95 -14.61 1.31
CA THR A 131 35.83 -14.13 2.69
C THR A 131 35.58 -15.25 3.69
N PHE A 132 34.75 -16.23 3.33
CA PHE A 132 34.29 -17.29 4.24
C PHE A 132 34.85 -18.67 3.88
N GLY A 133 35.63 -18.79 2.80
CA GLY A 133 36.11 -20.06 2.26
C GLY A 133 35.02 -20.90 1.59
N GLN A 134 33.79 -20.39 1.50
CA GLN A 134 32.66 -21.07 0.89
C GLN A 134 31.54 -20.09 0.52
N ALA A 135 30.78 -20.41 -0.52
CA ALA A 135 29.56 -19.70 -0.85
C ALA A 135 28.37 -20.15 0.02
N TYR A 136 27.31 -19.34 0.00
CA TYR A 136 26.02 -19.64 0.64
C TYR A 136 24.88 -18.96 -0.13
N TRP A 137 23.65 -19.45 0.06
CA TRP A 137 22.47 -18.83 -0.53
C TRP A 137 22.02 -17.63 0.31
N HIS A 138 22.13 -16.43 -0.28
CA HIS A 138 21.56 -15.22 0.29
C HIS A 138 20.04 -15.29 0.30
N ARG A 139 19.44 -14.93 1.43
CA ARG A 139 18.00 -14.92 1.69
C ARG A 139 17.29 -13.90 0.82
N LEU A 140 17.83 -12.69 0.71
CA LEU A 140 17.23 -11.63 -0.08
C LEU A 140 17.07 -12.05 -1.54
N HIS A 141 18.07 -12.73 -2.11
CA HIS A 141 18.02 -13.23 -3.50
C HIS A 141 16.90 -14.24 -3.77
N GLN A 142 16.40 -14.93 -2.73
CA GLN A 142 15.31 -15.90 -2.88
C GLN A 142 13.93 -15.27 -2.72
N THR A 143 13.88 -14.00 -2.33
CA THR A 143 12.62 -13.32 -2.04
C THR A 143 11.88 -12.99 -3.35
N PRO A 144 10.57 -13.29 -3.45
CA PRO A 144 9.78 -12.91 -4.61
C PRO A 144 9.90 -11.41 -4.91
N GLY A 145 10.05 -11.06 -6.18
CA GLY A 145 10.26 -9.69 -6.64
C GLY A 145 11.72 -9.19 -6.61
N VAL A 146 12.66 -9.91 -5.98
CA VAL A 146 14.08 -9.58 -6.07
C VAL A 146 14.69 -10.24 -7.30
N LEU A 147 15.04 -9.41 -8.29
CA LEU A 147 15.70 -9.82 -9.54
C LEU A 147 17.10 -9.22 -9.70
N VAL A 148 17.46 -8.26 -8.85
CA VAL A 148 18.76 -7.56 -8.86
C VAL A 148 19.36 -7.65 -7.47
N CYS A 149 20.66 -7.86 -7.39
CA CYS A 149 21.42 -7.84 -6.15
C CYS A 149 21.53 -6.39 -5.62
N THR A 150 21.11 -6.14 -4.38
CA THR A 150 21.21 -4.81 -3.75
C THR A 150 22.64 -4.38 -3.45
N ILE A 151 23.58 -5.31 -3.39
CA ILE A 151 25.00 -5.06 -3.09
C ILE A 151 25.77 -4.67 -4.36
N HIS A 152 25.57 -5.42 -5.45
CA HIS A 152 26.41 -5.32 -6.65
C HIS A 152 25.73 -4.72 -7.88
N ASP A 153 24.43 -4.44 -7.78
CA ASP A 153 23.61 -3.91 -8.87
C ASP A 153 23.65 -4.76 -10.15
N VAL A 154 23.65 -6.08 -9.99
CA VAL A 154 23.62 -7.04 -11.10
C VAL A 154 22.36 -7.89 -11.05
N VAL A 155 21.85 -8.24 -12.22
CA VAL A 155 20.71 -9.16 -12.35
C VAL A 155 21.11 -10.53 -11.79
N LEU A 156 20.24 -11.08 -10.95
CA LEU A 156 20.44 -12.39 -10.34
C LEU A 156 20.34 -13.50 -11.39
N SER A 157 21.18 -14.52 -11.24
CA SER A 157 21.19 -15.71 -12.08
C SER A 157 20.54 -16.88 -11.34
N ASP A 158 19.85 -17.75 -12.08
CA ASP A 158 19.33 -19.00 -11.55
C ASP A 158 20.46 -20.05 -11.49
N SER A 159 20.54 -20.79 -10.39
CA SER A 159 21.41 -21.97 -10.23
C SER A 159 20.80 -23.21 -10.89
N ILE A 160 21.49 -24.35 -10.82
CA ILE A 160 20.91 -25.65 -11.17
C ILE A 160 20.15 -26.30 -9.99
N VAL A 161 20.21 -25.70 -8.80
CA VAL A 161 19.61 -26.27 -7.58
C VAL A 161 18.15 -25.83 -7.46
N PRO A 162 17.18 -26.76 -7.51
CA PRO A 162 15.77 -26.41 -7.34
C PRO A 162 15.51 -25.95 -5.90
N ILE A 163 14.81 -24.82 -5.74
CA ILE A 163 14.41 -24.33 -4.41
C ILE A 163 13.21 -25.11 -3.85
N TRP A 164 12.39 -25.66 -4.75
CA TRP A 164 11.34 -26.63 -4.41
C TRP A 164 11.79 -28.03 -4.84
N SER A 165 12.28 -28.79 -3.88
CA SER A 165 12.31 -30.25 -4.00
C SER A 165 11.52 -30.83 -2.84
N ASN A 166 10.48 -31.63 -3.16
CA ASN A 166 9.82 -32.45 -2.14
C ASN A 166 10.76 -33.52 -1.57
N ASN A 167 11.88 -33.73 -2.27
CA ASN A 167 12.92 -34.67 -1.96
C ASN A 167 14.22 -33.91 -1.71
N TRP A 168 14.53 -33.64 -0.44
CA TRP A 168 15.83 -33.12 0.02
C TRP A 168 17.00 -34.08 -0.33
N HIS A 169 16.79 -35.10 -1.15
CA HIS A 169 17.79 -36.08 -1.63
C HIS A 169 18.96 -35.44 -2.40
N GLN A 170 18.81 -34.21 -2.90
CA GLN A 170 19.87 -33.43 -3.54
C GLN A 170 20.08 -32.13 -2.76
N VAL A 171 20.84 -32.20 -1.67
CA VAL A 171 21.19 -31.04 -0.86
C VAL A 171 22.13 -30.15 -1.66
N GLY A 172 21.59 -29.07 -2.23
CA GLY A 172 22.35 -28.20 -3.11
C GLY A 172 23.06 -27.08 -2.35
N LEU A 173 24.37 -27.18 -2.23
CA LEU A 173 25.22 -26.08 -1.77
C LEU A 173 25.32 -24.99 -2.83
N ALA A 174 25.48 -23.74 -2.40
CA ALA A 174 26.01 -22.71 -3.29
C ALA A 174 27.49 -23.01 -3.56
N SER A 175 27.85 -23.24 -4.82
CA SER A 175 29.22 -23.55 -5.26
C SER A 175 29.40 -23.14 -6.72
N LEU A 176 30.64 -23.08 -7.21
CA LEU A 176 30.89 -22.82 -8.63
C LEU A 176 30.26 -23.89 -9.54
N GLU A 177 30.17 -25.12 -9.06
CA GLU A 177 29.53 -26.24 -9.78
C GLU A 177 28.02 -26.06 -9.90
N ASN A 178 27.36 -25.63 -8.81
CA ASN A 178 25.92 -25.45 -8.76
C ASN A 178 25.45 -24.08 -9.30
N CYS A 179 26.36 -23.13 -9.45
CA CYS A 179 26.09 -21.75 -9.86
C CYS A 179 26.78 -21.46 -11.21
N PRO A 180 26.26 -21.98 -12.34
CA PRO A 180 26.87 -21.75 -13.64
C PRO A 180 26.84 -20.26 -13.98
N ILE A 181 28.02 -19.68 -14.18
CA ILE A 181 28.15 -18.29 -14.60
C ILE A 181 27.92 -18.24 -16.10
N SER A 182 26.67 -17.97 -16.50
CA SER A 182 26.33 -17.76 -17.90
C SER A 182 26.64 -16.32 -18.31
N ASN A 183 27.18 -16.14 -19.52
CA ASN A 183 27.36 -14.83 -20.15
C ASN A 183 26.06 -14.23 -20.68
N VAL A 184 24.95 -14.99 -20.67
CA VAL A 184 23.63 -14.54 -21.14
C VAL A 184 22.83 -14.00 -19.94
N ALA A 185 23.29 -12.91 -19.36
CA ALA A 185 22.49 -12.19 -18.37
C ALA A 185 21.26 -11.59 -19.07
N ARG A 186 20.09 -11.67 -18.43
CA ARG A 186 18.92 -10.91 -18.91
C ARG A 186 19.26 -9.43 -18.88
N ASN A 187 19.20 -8.78 -20.04
CA ASN A 187 19.44 -7.36 -20.13
C ASN A 187 18.10 -6.62 -20.08
N TYR A 188 17.94 -5.78 -19.07
CA TYR A 188 16.80 -4.89 -18.91
C TYR A 188 17.19 -3.46 -19.31
N SER A 189 16.21 -2.64 -19.71
CA SER A 189 16.43 -1.20 -19.85
C SER A 189 16.94 -0.58 -18.54
N ASP A 190 17.65 0.54 -18.64
CA ASP A 190 18.17 1.25 -17.45
C ASP A 190 17.03 1.68 -16.50
N SER A 191 15.89 2.10 -17.06
CA SER A 191 14.68 2.41 -16.30
C SER A 191 14.13 1.21 -15.55
N THR A 192 14.13 0.02 -16.15
CA THR A 192 13.68 -1.20 -15.48
C THR A 192 14.68 -1.66 -14.43
N LYS A 193 15.98 -1.59 -14.69
CA LYS A 193 17.02 -1.88 -13.69
C LYS A 193 16.87 -0.98 -12.46
N GLU A 194 16.61 0.32 -12.66
CA GLU A 194 16.35 1.26 -11.57
C GLU A 194 15.16 0.82 -10.72
N LEU A 195 14.01 0.52 -11.34
CA LEU A 195 12.82 0.09 -10.62
C LEU A 195 13.04 -1.26 -9.91
N LEU A 196 13.75 -2.20 -10.53
CA LEU A 196 14.07 -3.49 -9.91
C LEU A 196 14.97 -3.31 -8.67
N ARG A 197 15.94 -2.41 -8.74
CA ARG A 197 16.78 -2.06 -7.58
C ARG A 197 15.95 -1.43 -6.47
N LEU A 198 15.07 -0.50 -6.80
CA LEU A 198 14.17 0.15 -5.84
C LEU A 198 13.25 -0.86 -5.13
N ILE A 199 12.71 -1.85 -5.85
CA ILE A 199 11.92 -2.92 -5.25
C ILE A 199 12.78 -3.85 -4.39
N ALA A 200 13.99 -4.20 -4.83
CA ALA A 200 14.90 -5.03 -4.04
C ALA A 200 15.26 -4.33 -2.72
N SER A 201 15.55 -3.02 -2.74
CA SER A 201 15.80 -2.22 -1.54
C SER A 201 14.57 -2.08 -0.64
N ASP A 202 13.36 -1.97 -1.21
CA ASP A 202 12.11 -1.96 -0.43
C ASP A 202 11.89 -3.28 0.31
N ILE A 203 12.19 -4.40 -0.34
CA ILE A 203 12.11 -5.74 0.23
C ILE A 203 13.18 -5.90 1.31
N GLU A 204 14.41 -5.50 1.05
CA GLU A 204 15.51 -5.54 2.03
C GLU A 204 15.17 -4.71 3.29
N TRP A 205 14.63 -3.50 3.11
CA TRP A 205 14.13 -2.68 4.21
C TRP A 205 13.02 -3.40 4.99
N LEU A 206 12.05 -4.01 4.31
CA LEU A 206 10.98 -4.75 4.96
C LEU A 206 11.52 -5.95 5.76
N MET A 207 12.50 -6.67 5.21
CA MET A 207 13.11 -7.87 5.80
C MET A 207 13.99 -7.57 7.01
N THR A 208 14.48 -6.34 7.13
CA THR A 208 15.41 -5.90 8.19
C THR A 208 14.75 -4.99 9.22
N CYS A 209 13.61 -4.38 8.91
CA CYS A 209 12.91 -3.49 9.83
C CYS A 209 12.39 -4.21 11.09
N ASP A 210 12.35 -3.50 12.21
CA ASP A 210 11.72 -4.03 13.41
C ASP A 210 10.20 -4.00 13.27
N PHE A 211 9.59 -5.16 13.05
CA PHE A 211 8.14 -5.31 12.96
C PHE A 211 7.37 -4.84 14.18
N LYS A 212 8.00 -4.72 15.36
CA LYS A 212 7.34 -4.14 16.54
C LYS A 212 7.20 -2.63 16.42
N SER A 213 8.12 -1.99 15.69
CA SER A 213 8.09 -0.55 15.42
C SER A 213 7.11 -0.18 14.30
N LEU A 214 6.86 -1.11 13.38
CA LEU A 214 5.77 -0.94 12.42
C LEU A 214 4.45 -1.00 13.15
N PRO A 215 3.53 -0.08 12.86
CA PRO A 215 2.24 -0.13 13.51
C PRO A 215 1.56 -1.44 13.13
N SER A 216 1.27 -2.30 14.10
CA SER A 216 0.45 -3.49 13.86
C SER A 216 -0.93 -3.01 13.42
N LYS A 217 -1.32 -3.34 12.19
CA LYS A 217 -2.57 -2.86 11.59
C LYS A 217 -3.48 -4.03 11.23
N GLU A 218 -4.75 -3.85 11.54
CA GLU A 218 -5.85 -4.74 11.14
C GLU A 218 -5.89 -4.89 9.61
N LEU A 219 -6.46 -6.00 9.13
CA LEU A 219 -6.62 -6.33 7.70
C LEU A 219 -7.07 -5.13 6.84
N ASP A 220 -8.06 -4.38 7.31
CA ASP A 220 -8.67 -3.30 6.53
C ASP A 220 -7.80 -2.06 6.38
N TRP A 221 -6.70 -1.96 7.14
CA TRP A 221 -5.89 -0.75 7.13
C TRP A 221 -5.23 -0.49 5.78
N PHE A 222 -4.67 -1.52 5.14
CA PHE A 222 -4.04 -1.39 3.82
C PHE A 222 -5.07 -0.93 2.79
N HIS A 223 -6.22 -1.60 2.74
CA HIS A 223 -7.35 -1.22 1.89
C HIS A 223 -7.74 0.26 2.10
N ILE A 224 -7.98 0.67 3.34
CA ILE A 224 -8.36 2.06 3.67
C ILE A 224 -7.28 3.04 3.23
N GLN A 225 -6.00 2.74 3.46
CA GLN A 225 -4.90 3.61 3.05
C GLN A 225 -4.80 3.74 1.53
N TYR A 226 -4.87 2.62 0.80
CA TYR A 226 -4.84 2.61 -0.65
C TYR A 226 -5.98 3.42 -1.23
N ILE A 227 -7.22 3.17 -0.80
CA ILE A 227 -8.40 3.92 -1.26
C ILE A 227 -8.23 5.43 -0.96
N VAL A 228 -7.86 5.81 0.26
CA VAL A 228 -7.67 7.22 0.61
C VAL A 228 -6.62 7.90 -0.26
N LEU A 229 -5.55 7.21 -0.63
CA LEU A 229 -4.50 7.75 -1.49
C LEU A 229 -4.92 7.79 -2.96
N LEU A 230 -5.70 6.83 -3.42
CA LEU A 230 -6.31 6.83 -4.75
C LEU A 230 -7.32 7.98 -4.89
N MET A 231 -8.12 8.26 -3.87
CA MET A 231 -9.02 9.42 -3.83
C MET A 231 -8.24 10.74 -3.98
N LYS A 232 -7.06 10.86 -3.36
CA LYS A 232 -6.19 12.04 -3.52
C LYS A 232 -5.62 12.19 -4.93
N ARG A 233 -5.61 11.13 -5.72
CA ARG A 233 -5.13 11.09 -7.11
C ARG A 233 -6.26 11.08 -8.13
N ASN A 234 -7.50 11.29 -7.70
CA ASN A 234 -8.71 11.19 -8.52
C ASN A 234 -8.85 9.82 -9.22
N LEU A 235 -8.45 8.74 -8.52
CA LEU A 235 -8.54 7.35 -8.97
C LEU A 235 -9.53 6.51 -8.14
N ALA A 236 -10.14 7.09 -7.11
CA ALA A 236 -11.26 6.48 -6.40
C ALA A 236 -12.30 7.55 -6.00
N THR A 237 -13.57 7.17 -5.95
CA THR A 237 -14.69 8.04 -5.57
C THR A 237 -14.82 8.19 -4.05
N LEU A 238 -15.69 9.10 -3.59
CA LEU A 238 -16.06 9.21 -2.17
C LEU A 238 -16.69 7.92 -1.62
N ASP A 239 -17.41 7.19 -2.47
CA ASP A 239 -18.01 5.88 -2.19
C ASP A 239 -16.99 4.74 -2.25
N ARG A 240 -15.69 5.05 -2.34
CA ARG A 240 -14.58 4.10 -2.37
C ARG A 240 -14.54 3.20 -3.62
N GLN A 241 -15.28 3.58 -4.67
CA GLN A 241 -15.23 2.89 -5.95
C GLN A 241 -13.96 3.30 -6.70
N VAL A 242 -13.16 2.32 -7.12
CA VAL A 242 -11.90 2.56 -7.82
C VAL A 242 -12.17 2.69 -9.32
N TYR A 243 -11.62 3.73 -9.95
CA TYR A 243 -11.60 3.85 -11.40
C TYR A 243 -10.48 2.98 -11.97
N GLU A 244 -10.76 1.69 -12.12
CA GLU A 244 -9.76 0.69 -12.52
C GLU A 244 -9.11 0.96 -13.88
N PRO A 245 -9.82 1.38 -14.94
CA PRO A 245 -9.19 1.67 -16.23
C PRO A 245 -8.11 2.76 -16.14
N GLY A 246 -8.41 3.87 -15.44
CA GLY A 246 -7.46 4.96 -15.25
C GLY A 246 -6.31 4.58 -14.30
N LEU A 247 -6.59 3.77 -13.28
CA LEU A 247 -5.55 3.22 -12.42
C LEU A 247 -4.58 2.35 -13.22
N ARG A 248 -5.10 1.41 -14.02
CA ARG A 248 -4.30 0.52 -14.86
C ARG A 248 -3.38 1.30 -15.80
N GLN A 249 -3.92 2.31 -16.50
CA GLN A 249 -3.14 3.16 -17.39
C GLN A 249 -2.02 3.90 -16.66
N LYS A 250 -2.33 4.55 -15.53
CA LYS A 250 -1.33 5.29 -14.74
C LYS A 250 -0.29 4.37 -14.11
N PHE A 251 -0.68 3.17 -13.69
CA PHE A 251 0.21 2.18 -13.10
C PHE A 251 1.17 1.61 -14.15
N LEU A 252 0.67 1.28 -15.34
CA LEU A 252 1.49 0.85 -16.47
C LEU A 252 2.44 1.95 -16.93
N SER A 253 1.97 3.20 -16.99
CA SER A 253 2.83 4.34 -17.31
C SER A 253 3.90 4.61 -16.26
N PHE A 254 3.64 4.27 -14.99
CA PHE A 254 4.58 4.48 -13.90
C PHE A 254 5.70 3.42 -13.89
N TYR A 255 5.36 2.16 -14.12
CA TYR A 255 6.30 1.05 -14.03
C TYR A 255 6.89 0.60 -15.38
N GLY A 256 6.16 0.78 -16.49
CA GLY A 256 6.50 0.20 -17.78
C GLY A 256 6.15 -1.30 -17.88
N SER A 257 5.92 -1.79 -19.10
CA SER A 257 5.58 -3.19 -19.35
C SER A 257 6.75 -4.13 -19.06
N GLU A 258 7.96 -3.79 -19.51
CA GLU A 258 9.18 -4.61 -19.31
C GLU A 258 9.41 -4.96 -17.84
N PHE A 259 9.27 -3.98 -16.94
CA PHE A 259 9.40 -4.19 -15.50
C PHE A 259 8.32 -5.11 -14.93
N LEU A 260 7.05 -4.90 -15.32
CA LEU A 260 5.93 -5.70 -14.80
C LEU A 260 6.00 -7.15 -15.30
N GLU A 261 6.41 -7.34 -16.55
CA GLU A 261 6.69 -8.65 -17.15
C GLU A 261 7.86 -9.35 -16.47
N ALA A 262 8.93 -8.62 -16.12
CA ALA A 262 10.05 -9.17 -15.37
C ALA A 262 9.62 -9.75 -14.02
N LEU A 263 8.67 -9.09 -13.34
CA LEU A 263 8.06 -9.57 -12.09
C LEU A 263 7.01 -10.68 -12.28
N GLY A 264 6.70 -11.06 -13.53
CA GLY A 264 5.68 -12.07 -13.85
C GLY A 264 4.24 -11.58 -13.66
N ILE A 265 4.01 -10.26 -13.61
CA ILE A 265 2.69 -9.69 -13.37
C ILE A 265 1.97 -9.45 -14.70
N ASN A 266 0.92 -10.23 -14.95
CA ASN A 266 0.10 -10.06 -16.14
C ASN A 266 -0.80 -8.82 -16.03
N PHE A 267 -0.46 -7.75 -16.75
CA PHE A 267 -1.22 -6.50 -16.81
C PHE A 267 -2.25 -6.43 -17.94
N GLY A 268 -2.48 -7.53 -18.66
CA GLY A 268 -3.50 -7.61 -19.70
C GLY A 268 -4.89 -7.24 -19.19
N TYR A 269 -5.70 -6.61 -20.03
CA TYR A 269 -7.05 -6.13 -19.68
C TYR A 269 -7.98 -7.24 -19.16
N ASN A 270 -7.70 -8.51 -19.50
CA ASN A 270 -8.47 -9.66 -19.05
C ASN A 270 -8.14 -10.09 -17.61
N ASN A 271 -7.10 -9.53 -16.99
CA ASN A 271 -6.78 -9.81 -15.59
C ASN A 271 -7.67 -8.96 -14.65
N ILE A 272 -8.87 -9.49 -14.39
CA ILE A 272 -9.87 -8.91 -13.49
C ILE A 272 -9.45 -8.89 -12.02
N ASN A 273 -8.41 -9.66 -11.66
CA ASN A 273 -7.98 -9.84 -10.27
C ASN A 273 -6.78 -8.97 -9.88
N LEU A 274 -6.19 -8.24 -10.85
CA LEU A 274 -4.97 -7.46 -10.68
C LEU A 274 -5.02 -6.50 -9.47
N PHE A 275 -6.15 -5.84 -9.28
CA PHE A 275 -6.35 -4.87 -8.21
C PHE A 275 -7.29 -5.37 -7.10
N ASN A 276 -7.43 -6.69 -6.92
CA ASN A 276 -8.24 -7.24 -5.83
C ASN A 276 -7.76 -6.75 -4.45
N ILE A 277 -6.47 -6.40 -4.30
CA ILE A 277 -5.89 -5.76 -3.12
C ILE A 277 -6.61 -4.46 -2.69
N LEU A 278 -7.35 -3.84 -3.62
CA LEU A 278 -8.14 -2.64 -3.36
C LEU A 278 -9.56 -2.94 -2.90
N ARG A 279 -9.99 -4.21 -2.85
CA ARG A 279 -11.29 -4.62 -2.34
C ARG A 279 -11.18 -4.95 -0.87
N LEU A 280 -12.26 -4.74 -0.11
CA LEU A 280 -12.32 -5.17 1.28
C LEU A 280 -12.56 -6.68 1.28
N ASN A 281 -11.49 -7.47 1.38
CA ASN A 281 -11.60 -8.92 1.48
C ASN A 281 -10.68 -9.45 2.59
N ARG A 282 -10.98 -10.67 3.05
CA ARG A 282 -10.15 -11.39 4.04
C ARG A 282 -9.08 -12.25 3.37
N GLU A 283 -8.90 -12.08 2.07
CA GLU A 283 -7.88 -12.80 1.33
C GLU A 283 -6.51 -12.16 1.60
N VAL A 284 -5.48 -12.98 1.50
CA VAL A 284 -4.12 -12.51 1.59
C VAL A 284 -3.62 -12.26 0.17
N PHE A 285 -2.90 -11.17 -0.03
CA PHE A 285 -2.34 -10.81 -1.33
C PHE A 285 -0.84 -10.99 -1.37
N ASP A 286 -0.31 -11.02 -2.58
CA ASP A 286 1.12 -11.05 -2.84
C ASP A 286 1.80 -9.82 -2.20
N PRO A 287 2.77 -10.01 -1.28
CA PRO A 287 3.57 -8.93 -0.71
C PRO A 287 4.19 -8.01 -1.77
N VAL A 288 4.61 -8.53 -2.92
CA VAL A 288 5.17 -7.73 -4.02
C VAL A 288 4.13 -6.74 -4.53
N MET A 289 2.87 -7.15 -4.67
CA MET A 289 1.80 -6.26 -5.10
C MET A 289 1.51 -5.15 -4.06
N HIS A 290 1.61 -5.46 -2.76
CA HIS A 290 1.56 -4.43 -1.72
C HIS A 290 2.68 -3.40 -1.90
N LEU A 291 3.93 -3.85 -2.09
CA LEU A 291 5.08 -2.96 -2.27
C LEU A 291 4.94 -2.08 -3.52
N LEU A 292 4.48 -2.65 -4.64
CA LEU A 292 4.19 -1.89 -5.85
C LEU A 292 3.08 -0.85 -5.60
N MET A 293 1.99 -1.21 -4.93
CA MET A 293 0.93 -0.25 -4.62
C MET A 293 1.42 0.88 -3.69
N MET A 294 2.22 0.56 -2.68
CA MET A 294 2.81 1.56 -1.78
C MET A 294 3.74 2.52 -2.52
N ARG A 295 4.63 1.99 -3.36
CA ARG A 295 5.56 2.80 -4.15
C ARG A 295 4.82 3.64 -5.19
N PHE A 296 3.85 3.07 -5.90
CA PHE A 296 2.99 3.85 -6.79
C PHE A 296 2.35 5.04 -6.04
N LEU A 297 1.81 4.83 -4.85
CA LEU A 297 1.04 5.85 -4.10
C LEU A 297 1.90 6.84 -3.29
N LYS A 298 3.07 6.43 -2.81
CA LYS A 298 3.91 7.18 -1.85
C LYS A 298 5.40 7.21 -2.16
N ASN A 299 5.84 6.61 -3.26
CA ASN A 299 7.23 6.44 -3.68
C ASN A 299 8.05 5.43 -2.86
N SER A 300 7.66 5.07 -1.64
CA SER A 300 8.28 3.95 -0.90
C SER A 300 7.35 3.34 0.17
N PRO A 301 7.58 2.10 0.62
CA PRO A 301 6.93 1.52 1.79
C PRO A 301 7.24 2.31 3.07
N SER A 302 8.48 2.75 3.28
CA SER A 302 8.86 3.50 4.47
C SER A 302 8.05 4.79 4.65
N THR A 303 7.85 5.54 3.57
CA THR A 303 7.02 6.75 3.57
C THR A 303 5.52 6.44 3.65
N PHE A 304 5.08 5.29 3.13
CA PHE A 304 3.72 4.80 3.28
C PHE A 304 3.38 4.45 4.73
N PHE A 305 4.27 3.77 5.45
CA PHE A 305 4.08 3.40 6.85
C PHE A 305 4.20 4.57 7.83
N ALA A 306 4.88 5.66 7.45
CA ALA A 306 5.18 6.77 8.35
C ALA A 306 3.93 7.48 8.94
N ARG A 307 2.85 7.68 8.17
CA ARG A 307 1.65 8.40 8.64
C ARG A 307 0.36 7.88 8.01
N LYS A 308 -0.66 7.63 8.85
CA LYS A 308 -2.02 7.33 8.38
C LYS A 308 -2.56 8.49 7.55
N SER A 309 -2.82 8.23 6.28
CA SER A 309 -3.46 9.16 5.36
C SER A 309 -4.93 9.34 5.71
N LYS A 310 -5.36 10.59 5.75
CA LYS A 310 -6.76 11.01 5.80
C LYS A 310 -7.12 11.71 4.49
N TYR A 311 -8.34 11.50 4.03
CA TYR A 311 -8.91 12.25 2.91
C TYR A 311 -9.74 13.41 3.47
N LYS A 312 -9.31 14.65 3.20
CA LYS A 312 -9.98 15.88 3.63
C LYS A 312 -10.00 16.84 2.43
N PRO A 313 -10.90 16.65 1.45
CA PRO A 313 -10.89 17.40 0.21
C PRO A 313 -11.11 18.91 0.42
N PHE A 314 -11.74 19.28 1.54
CA PHE A 314 -11.99 20.67 1.93
C PHE A 314 -11.09 21.17 3.08
N GLY A 315 -10.02 20.44 3.40
CA GLY A 315 -9.15 20.78 4.54
C GLY A 315 -9.74 20.43 5.91
N LYS A 316 -9.11 20.93 6.97
CA LYS A 316 -9.64 20.82 8.34
C LYS A 316 -10.50 22.05 8.60
N GLY A 317 -11.74 21.81 9.04
CA GLY A 317 -12.57 22.89 9.57
C GLY A 317 -11.99 23.46 10.88
N PRO A 318 -12.60 24.53 11.41
CA PRO A 318 -13.79 25.20 10.87
C PRO A 318 -13.55 25.94 9.53
N TRP A 319 -14.62 26.23 8.79
CA TRP A 319 -14.61 26.90 7.48
C TRP A 319 -15.24 28.29 7.57
N LEU A 320 -15.02 29.13 6.54
CA LEU A 320 -15.53 30.50 6.51
C LEU A 320 -17.06 30.54 6.46
N CYS A 321 -17.67 31.40 7.28
CA CYS A 321 -19.01 31.89 6.98
C CYS A 321 -18.93 32.82 5.76
N LEU A 322 -19.72 32.54 4.73
CA LEU A 322 -19.75 33.33 3.49
C LEU A 322 -21.06 34.11 3.35
N ASN A 323 -21.79 34.31 4.45
CA ASN A 323 -23.01 35.13 4.51
C ASN A 323 -22.66 36.59 4.84
N PRO A 324 -22.78 37.56 3.90
CA PRO A 324 -22.49 38.98 4.16
C PRO A 324 -23.39 39.62 5.23
N ALA A 325 -24.55 39.02 5.51
CA ALA A 325 -25.44 39.52 6.55
C ALA A 325 -24.99 39.14 7.97
N CYS A 326 -24.11 38.14 8.10
CA CYS A 326 -23.66 37.59 9.37
C CYS A 326 -22.50 38.38 9.99
N GLU A 327 -22.54 38.60 11.31
CA GLU A 327 -21.44 39.23 12.05
C GLU A 327 -20.12 38.44 11.92
N ASN A 328 -20.22 37.11 11.84
CA ASN A 328 -19.09 36.22 11.64
C ASN A 328 -18.70 36.05 10.15
N TYR A 329 -19.13 36.96 9.25
CA TYR A 329 -18.73 36.93 7.85
C TYR A 329 -17.21 36.89 7.71
N LEU A 330 -16.71 35.98 6.87
CA LEU A 330 -15.28 35.71 6.66
C LEU A 330 -14.50 35.25 7.91
N HIS A 331 -15.19 34.81 8.97
CA HIS A 331 -14.59 34.12 10.12
C HIS A 331 -14.78 32.60 10.01
N PHE A 332 -13.81 31.86 10.54
CA PHE A 332 -13.81 30.39 10.53
C PHE A 332 -14.73 29.82 11.62
N VAL A 333 -16.04 29.88 11.40
CA VAL A 333 -17.07 29.44 12.38
C VAL A 333 -17.89 28.24 11.90
N VAL A 334 -17.83 27.90 10.61
CA VAL A 334 -18.63 26.80 10.05
C VAL A 334 -18.01 25.46 10.41
N THR A 335 -18.73 24.62 11.14
CA THR A 335 -18.25 23.29 11.59
C THR A 335 -18.96 22.14 10.89
N LYS A 336 -20.15 22.38 10.33
CA LYS A 336 -20.98 21.35 9.68
C LYS A 336 -20.68 21.28 8.18
N LEU A 337 -20.21 20.10 7.75
CA LEU A 337 -19.96 19.74 6.36
C LEU A 337 -20.69 18.44 6.03
N VAL A 338 -21.55 18.50 5.01
CA VAL A 338 -22.23 17.34 4.43
C VAL A 338 -21.63 17.05 3.06
N MET A 339 -21.05 15.86 2.91
CA MET A 339 -20.48 15.40 1.64
C MET A 339 -21.60 14.84 0.76
N LEU A 340 -21.64 15.25 -0.51
CA LEU A 340 -22.51 14.65 -1.51
C LEU A 340 -21.76 13.53 -2.23
N PHE A 341 -22.27 12.32 -2.09
CA PHE A 341 -21.76 11.13 -2.78
C PHE A 341 -22.28 11.11 -4.22
N ASN A 342 -21.44 11.51 -5.18
CA ASN A 342 -21.77 11.34 -6.59
C ASN A 342 -21.55 9.87 -6.97
N ARG A 343 -22.66 9.16 -7.20
CA ARG A 343 -22.68 7.74 -7.58
C ARG A 343 -22.25 7.48 -9.03
N GLU A 344 -22.23 8.52 -9.86
CA GLU A 344 -21.98 8.40 -11.30
C GLU A 344 -20.48 8.48 -11.61
N VAL A 345 -19.86 7.32 -11.84
CA VAL A 345 -18.71 7.23 -12.74
C VAL A 345 -19.30 7.41 -14.13
N TYR A 346 -19.23 8.61 -14.70
CA TYR A 346 -19.72 8.84 -16.06
C TYR A 346 -18.89 7.97 -17.01
N SER A 347 -19.48 6.87 -17.49
CA SER A 347 -18.82 5.89 -18.36
C SER A 347 -18.30 6.48 -19.67
N THR A 348 -18.80 7.65 -20.07
CA THR A 348 -18.39 8.39 -21.26
C THR A 348 -17.22 9.34 -21.04
N TYR A 349 -16.86 9.65 -19.79
CA TYR A 349 -15.77 10.57 -19.49
C TYR A 349 -14.78 9.94 -18.52
N SER A 350 -13.55 9.80 -18.96
CA SER A 350 -12.43 9.14 -18.28
C SER A 350 -11.91 9.87 -17.01
N TYR A 351 -12.79 10.52 -16.24
CA TYR A 351 -12.43 11.24 -15.01
C TYR A 351 -13.47 11.09 -13.88
N ILE A 352 -12.97 11.01 -12.65
CA ILE A 352 -13.80 11.05 -11.44
C ILE A 352 -14.19 12.50 -11.16
N LYS A 353 -15.50 12.76 -11.00
CA LYS A 353 -16.00 14.10 -10.64
C LYS A 353 -15.48 14.50 -9.26
N ASN A 354 -15.08 15.77 -9.13
CA ASN A 354 -14.60 16.33 -7.88
C ASN A 354 -15.64 16.13 -6.74
N PRO A 355 -15.20 15.86 -5.50
CA PRO A 355 -16.11 15.70 -4.38
C PRO A 355 -16.87 16.99 -4.14
N GLN A 356 -18.18 16.92 -3.91
CA GLN A 356 -19.00 18.10 -3.61
C GLN A 356 -19.36 18.12 -2.12
N GLY A 357 -19.23 19.27 -1.48
CA GLY A 357 -19.51 19.46 -0.06
C GLY A 357 -20.45 20.63 0.16
N THR A 358 -21.45 20.44 1.01
CA THR A 358 -22.37 21.48 1.48
C THR A 358 -21.97 21.88 2.91
N PHE A 359 -21.73 23.16 3.10
CA PHE A 359 -21.31 23.79 4.35
C PHE A 359 -22.51 24.51 4.96
N GLU A 360 -22.71 24.36 6.26
CA GLU A 360 -23.84 24.92 6.97
C GLU A 360 -23.36 25.73 8.18
N CYS A 361 -23.66 27.02 8.15
CA CYS A 361 -23.38 27.95 9.25
C CYS A 361 -24.59 28.05 10.18
N ASP A 362 -24.34 28.32 11.46
CA ASP A 362 -25.39 28.52 12.47
C ASP A 362 -26.29 29.73 12.16
N CYS A 363 -25.82 30.69 11.35
CA CYS A 363 -26.68 31.78 10.81
C CYS A 363 -27.72 31.30 9.77
N GLY A 364 -27.84 29.99 9.54
CA GLY A 364 -28.76 29.37 8.59
C GLY A 364 -28.25 29.34 7.15
N PHE A 365 -27.17 30.05 6.83
CA PHE A 365 -26.63 30.07 5.47
C PHE A 365 -25.98 28.73 5.09
N LYS A 366 -26.36 28.21 3.92
CA LYS A 366 -25.82 26.96 3.37
C LYS A 366 -25.28 27.18 1.96
N TYR A 367 -24.05 26.75 1.73
CA TYR A 367 -23.39 26.87 0.43
C TYR A 367 -22.67 25.58 0.04
N SER A 368 -22.51 25.31 -1.25
CA SER A 368 -21.75 24.13 -1.73
C SER A 368 -20.50 24.51 -2.51
N LYS A 369 -19.45 23.69 -2.38
CA LYS A 369 -18.18 23.78 -3.12
C LYS A 369 -17.78 22.42 -3.68
N SER A 370 -17.06 22.40 -4.82
CA SER A 370 -16.33 21.22 -5.27
C SER A 370 -14.90 21.24 -4.73
N GLY A 371 -14.44 20.09 -4.22
CA GLY A 371 -13.20 19.97 -3.48
C GLY A 371 -12.07 19.41 -4.33
N VAL A 372 -11.42 20.26 -5.14
CA VAL A 372 -10.10 19.98 -5.72
C VAL A 372 -9.27 21.25 -5.75
N ASN A 373 -8.01 21.13 -5.32
CA ASN A 373 -7.00 22.19 -5.42
C ASN A 373 -7.47 23.55 -4.89
N LEU A 374 -8.01 23.57 -3.67
CA LEU A 374 -8.33 24.82 -2.97
C LEU A 374 -7.05 25.65 -2.85
N ASN A 375 -6.83 26.55 -3.81
CA ASN A 375 -5.79 27.55 -3.73
C ASN A 375 -6.12 28.49 -2.54
N LYS A 376 -5.20 29.38 -2.15
CA LYS A 376 -5.45 30.29 -1.02
C LYS A 376 -6.72 31.14 -1.17
N LEU A 377 -7.21 31.34 -2.40
CA LEU A 377 -8.39 32.16 -2.71
C LEU A 377 -9.70 31.34 -2.72
N ASP A 378 -9.66 30.04 -2.98
CA ASP A 378 -10.86 29.20 -3.06
C ASP A 378 -11.60 29.07 -1.72
N LYS A 379 -10.93 29.38 -0.59
CA LYS A 379 -11.60 29.48 0.71
C LYS A 379 -12.72 30.54 0.72
N PHE A 380 -12.60 31.59 -0.09
CA PHE A 380 -13.56 32.69 -0.18
C PHE A 380 -14.68 32.45 -1.20
N ARG A 381 -14.55 31.46 -2.09
CA ARG A 381 -15.47 31.23 -3.20
C ARG A 381 -16.36 30.02 -2.95
N PHE A 382 -17.57 30.03 -3.49
CA PHE A 382 -18.45 28.87 -3.52
C PHE A 382 -19.25 28.80 -4.83
N GLU A 383 -19.73 27.61 -5.17
CA GLU A 383 -20.34 27.33 -6.48
C GLU A 383 -21.85 27.50 -6.49
N ARG A 384 -22.50 27.24 -5.35
CA ARG A 384 -23.96 27.27 -5.25
C ARG A 384 -24.41 27.69 -3.87
N ILE A 385 -25.34 28.64 -3.80
CA ILE A 385 -26.14 28.88 -2.60
C ILE A 385 -27.17 27.76 -2.51
N VAL A 386 -27.16 27.04 -1.39
CA VAL A 386 -28.16 26.00 -1.09
C VAL A 386 -29.33 26.64 -0.32
N THR A 387 -29.04 27.52 0.62
CA THR A 387 -30.04 28.26 1.42
C THR A 387 -29.44 29.60 1.85
N PHE A 388 -30.21 30.69 1.75
CA PHE A 388 -29.77 32.03 2.20
C PHE A 388 -29.75 32.15 3.72
N GLY A 389 -30.71 31.49 4.39
CA GLY A 389 -30.75 31.40 5.84
C GLY A 389 -31.45 32.60 6.46
N HIS A 390 -32.05 32.37 7.62
CA HIS A 390 -32.92 33.32 8.32
C HIS A 390 -32.27 34.71 8.49
N LEU A 391 -30.97 34.76 8.81
CA LEU A 391 -30.30 36.03 9.10
C LEU A 391 -30.10 36.90 7.84
N TRP A 392 -29.87 36.28 6.68
CA TRP A 392 -29.80 37.04 5.42
C TRP A 392 -31.19 37.51 5.00
N GLU A 393 -32.19 36.63 5.13
CA GLU A 393 -33.59 36.93 4.79
C GLU A 393 -34.15 38.07 5.65
N GLN A 394 -33.89 38.07 6.96
CA GLN A 394 -34.28 39.14 7.87
C GLN A 394 -33.62 40.47 7.48
N LYS A 395 -32.30 40.48 7.28
CA LYS A 395 -31.57 41.70 6.91
C LYS A 395 -32.02 42.25 5.56
N TYR A 396 -32.39 41.37 4.63
CA TYR A 396 -32.97 41.76 3.36
C TYR A 396 -34.34 42.42 3.53
N LEU A 397 -35.23 41.86 4.37
CA LEU A 397 -36.53 42.46 4.69
C LEU A 397 -36.39 43.82 5.39
N GLU A 398 -35.53 43.93 6.40
CA GLU A 398 -35.24 45.17 7.11
C GLU A 398 -34.80 46.29 6.16
N LEU A 399 -33.90 45.97 5.22
CA LEU A 399 -33.40 46.94 4.23
C LEU A 399 -34.44 47.26 3.14
N ASN A 400 -35.35 46.33 2.81
CA ASN A 400 -36.43 46.55 1.83
C ASN A 400 -37.56 47.43 2.34
N VAL A 401 -37.82 47.46 3.66
CA VAL A 401 -38.84 48.33 4.26
C VAL A 401 -38.39 49.81 4.22
N VAL A 402 -37.09 50.07 4.19
CA VAL A 402 -36.54 51.43 4.37
C VAL A 402 -36.25 52.15 3.05
N ASP A 403 -35.92 51.46 1.94
CA ASP A 403 -35.65 52.18 0.67
C ASP A 403 -35.76 51.32 -0.62
N ARG A 404 -36.80 51.56 -1.43
CA ARG A 404 -36.96 50.93 -2.76
C ARG A 404 -36.06 51.54 -3.84
N GLN A 405 -35.58 52.79 -3.67
CA GLN A 405 -34.80 53.50 -4.71
C GLN A 405 -33.34 53.04 -4.79
N HIS A 406 -32.82 52.41 -3.73
CA HIS A 406 -31.42 52.00 -3.62
C HIS A 406 -31.18 50.49 -3.72
N PHE A 407 -32.13 49.72 -4.26
CA PHE A 407 -32.03 48.26 -4.40
C PHE A 407 -30.68 47.78 -4.98
N GLN A 408 -30.11 48.49 -5.96
CA GLN A 408 -28.82 48.14 -6.55
C GLN A 408 -27.65 48.28 -5.55
N GLN A 409 -27.65 49.29 -4.69
CA GLN A 409 -26.63 49.49 -3.65
C GLN A 409 -26.80 48.47 -2.51
N THR A 410 -28.04 48.15 -2.14
CA THR A 410 -28.38 47.10 -1.18
C THR A 410 -27.99 45.70 -1.68
N ALA A 411 -28.19 45.42 -2.96
CA ALA A 411 -27.76 44.18 -3.60
C ALA A 411 -26.22 44.08 -3.67
N GLN A 412 -25.52 45.21 -3.80
CA GLN A 412 -24.06 45.25 -3.75
C GLN A 412 -23.52 44.97 -2.33
N SER A 413 -24.12 45.53 -1.28
CA SER A 413 -23.66 45.31 0.10
C SER A 413 -23.96 43.90 0.63
N LEU A 414 -25.03 43.25 0.13
CA LEU A 414 -25.35 41.85 0.39
C LEU A 414 -24.79 40.88 -0.66
N SER A 415 -23.92 41.35 -1.55
CA SER A 415 -23.37 40.53 -2.63
C SER A 415 -22.45 39.43 -2.10
N PHE A 416 -22.60 38.23 -2.67
CA PHE A 416 -21.76 37.08 -2.34
C PHE A 416 -20.59 36.95 -3.31
N ASN A 417 -19.44 36.42 -2.83
CA ASN A 417 -18.36 35.97 -3.70
C ASN A 417 -18.71 34.61 -4.35
N TYR A 418 -19.68 34.64 -5.25
CA TYR A 418 -20.08 33.55 -6.14
C TYR A 418 -19.04 33.37 -7.26
N GLY A 419 -18.92 32.19 -7.87
CA GLY A 419 -18.02 32.00 -9.02
C GLY A 419 -18.18 33.06 -10.13
N ASN A 420 -17.27 33.08 -11.11
CA ASN A 420 -17.02 34.16 -12.10
C ASN A 420 -18.20 34.70 -12.97
N ASN A 421 -19.48 34.49 -12.65
CA ASN A 421 -20.61 34.99 -13.44
C ASN A 421 -21.65 35.78 -12.60
N PRO A 422 -21.53 37.12 -12.51
CA PRO A 422 -22.43 38.01 -11.76
C PRO A 422 -23.88 38.02 -12.24
N LEU A 423 -24.14 37.74 -13.53
CA LEU A 423 -25.47 37.83 -14.15
C LEU A 423 -26.47 36.79 -13.60
N ASN A 424 -25.99 35.61 -13.20
CA ASN A 424 -26.84 34.58 -12.60
C ASN A 424 -27.25 34.92 -11.15
N MET A 425 -26.48 35.75 -10.45
CA MET A 425 -26.84 36.23 -9.10
C MET A 425 -27.97 37.23 -9.16
N LEU A 426 -27.87 38.25 -10.03
CA LEU A 426 -28.92 39.25 -10.20
C LEU A 426 -30.26 38.61 -10.56
N ARG A 427 -30.27 37.64 -11.49
CA ARG A 427 -31.49 36.89 -11.84
C ARG A 427 -32.09 36.09 -10.69
N LYS A 428 -31.26 35.49 -9.81
CA LYS A 428 -31.75 34.76 -8.62
C LYS A 428 -32.28 35.70 -7.54
N LEU A 429 -31.61 36.83 -7.33
CA LEU A 429 -32.06 37.88 -6.41
C LEU A 429 -33.38 38.49 -6.90
N GLU A 430 -33.51 38.76 -8.20
CA GLU A 430 -34.76 39.21 -8.83
C GLU A 430 -35.88 38.18 -8.72
N ALA A 431 -35.60 36.89 -8.90
CA ALA A 431 -36.60 35.84 -8.75
C ALA A 431 -37.07 35.69 -7.29
N LEU A 432 -36.16 35.77 -6.32
CA LEU A 432 -36.50 35.80 -4.89
C LEU A 432 -37.28 37.05 -4.51
N TRP A 433 -36.89 38.21 -5.05
CA TRP A 433 -37.62 39.46 -4.88
C TRP A 433 -39.07 39.33 -5.36
N LYS A 434 -39.31 38.72 -6.52
CA LYS A 434 -40.68 38.43 -7.01
C LYS A 434 -41.42 37.47 -6.06
N SER A 435 -40.81 36.33 -5.72
CA SER A 435 -41.40 35.32 -4.83
C SER A 435 -41.79 35.85 -3.44
N LEU A 436 -40.94 36.69 -2.82
CA LEU A 436 -41.20 37.24 -1.50
C LEU A 436 -42.32 38.30 -1.55
N ASN A 437 -42.36 39.12 -2.59
CA ASN A 437 -43.46 40.07 -2.79
C ASN A 437 -44.79 39.37 -3.07
N ASP A 438 -44.77 38.25 -3.80
CA ASP A 438 -45.97 37.45 -4.06
C ASP A 438 -46.51 36.80 -2.77
N SER A 439 -45.63 36.37 -1.85
CA SER A 439 -46.05 35.83 -0.54
C SER A 439 -46.59 36.88 0.42
N VAL A 440 -46.10 38.13 0.37
CA VAL A 440 -46.60 39.24 1.21
C VAL A 440 -47.93 39.78 0.67
N GLY A 441 -48.21 39.63 -0.62
CA GLY A 441 -49.49 40.01 -1.22
C GLY A 441 -50.65 39.04 -0.98
N ALA A 442 -50.39 37.80 -0.54
CA ALA A 442 -51.41 36.77 -0.34
C ALA A 442 -52.04 36.76 1.07
N ASP A 443 -51.42 37.40 2.06
CA ASP A 443 -51.94 37.51 3.45
C ASP A 443 -52.74 38.81 3.70
N CYS A 444 -53.14 39.52 2.64
CA CYS A 444 -53.99 40.72 2.70
C CYS A 444 -55.20 40.62 1.74
N GLY A 445 -55.83 39.46 1.69
CA GLY A 445 -57.09 39.20 0.98
C GLY A 445 -58.22 38.82 1.93
#